data_AF-A0A816DDU5-F1
#
_entry.id   AF-A0A816DDU5-F1
#
_cell.length_a   1.000
_cell.length_b   1.000
_cell.length_c   1.000
_cell.angle_alpha   90.00
_cell.angle_beta   90.00
_cell.angle_gamma   90.00
#
_symmetry.space_group_name_H-M   'P 1'
#
loop_
_entity.id
_entity.type
_entity.pdbx_description
1 polymer ?
#
loop_
_entity_poly.entity_id
_entity_poly.type
_entity_poly.pdbx_seq_one_letter_code
_entity_poly.pdbx_strand_id
1 'polypeptide(L)'
;MGNEYNPYYIRIRTTLGIALQAIREELVAALGPGAPAYRTVAKWVERFREGRKDVNDDVISNNPHSTYDNIVAETFLCHCIVERIIRDHLKLRKVTSRWVPHQLTAEQKEE
;
A
#
# COMPACT_ATOMS: atom_id res chain seq x y z
N MET A 1 12.42 12.94 -12.98
CA MET A 1 11.70 11.86 -13.69
C MET A 1 11.96 10.56 -12.93
N GLY A 2 11.17 10.30 -11.91
CA GLY A 2 11.41 9.18 -10.99
C GLY A 2 10.41 8.06 -11.23
N ASN A 3 10.93 6.87 -11.52
CA ASN A 3 10.35 5.55 -11.23
C ASN A 3 8.83 5.53 -10.92
N GLU A 4 7.99 5.73 -11.93
CA GLU A 4 6.59 5.31 -11.87
C GLU A 4 6.57 3.77 -11.86
N TYR A 5 6.77 3.20 -10.68
CA TYR A 5 6.70 1.77 -10.49
C TYR A 5 5.26 1.29 -10.68
N ASN A 6 5.16 0.08 -11.24
CA ASN A 6 3.99 -0.41 -11.91
C ASN A 6 3.32 -1.60 -11.19
N PRO A 7 2.90 -1.48 -9.90
CA PRO A 7 2.08 -2.51 -9.24
C PRO A 7 0.81 -2.82 -10.02
N TYR A 8 0.27 -1.82 -10.72
CA TYR A 8 -0.91 -1.97 -11.56
C TYR A 8 -0.66 -2.93 -12.73
N TYR A 9 0.44 -2.80 -13.44
CA TYR A 9 0.80 -3.75 -14.50
C TYR A 9 1.08 -5.14 -13.97
N ILE A 10 1.81 -5.25 -12.84
CA ILE A 10 2.05 -6.55 -12.21
C ILE A 10 0.71 -7.19 -11.82
N ARG A 11 -0.24 -6.41 -11.29
CA ARG A 11 -1.61 -6.87 -10.97
C ARG A 11 -2.32 -7.40 -12.20
N ILE A 12 -2.38 -6.61 -13.28
CA ILE A 12 -3.03 -7.01 -14.53
C ILE A 12 -2.42 -8.30 -15.07
N ARG A 13 -1.09 -8.37 -15.19
CA ARG A 13 -0.37 -9.56 -15.67
C ARG A 13 -0.60 -10.79 -14.80
N THR A 14 -0.65 -10.60 -13.48
CA THR A 14 -0.92 -11.68 -12.51
C THR A 14 -2.36 -12.19 -12.64
N THR A 15 -3.33 -11.29 -12.79
CA THR A 15 -4.74 -11.66 -13.05
C THR A 15 -4.91 -12.37 -14.38
N LEU A 16 -4.09 -12.04 -15.39
CA LEU A 16 -4.03 -12.74 -16.67
C LEU A 16 -3.29 -14.09 -16.61
N GLY A 17 -2.78 -14.50 -15.44
CA GLY A 17 -2.11 -15.79 -15.25
C GLY A 17 -0.68 -15.86 -15.80
N ILE A 18 -0.07 -14.70 -16.11
CA ILE A 18 1.30 -14.65 -16.64
C ILE A 18 2.31 -15.01 -15.55
N ALA A 19 3.35 -15.76 -15.92
CA ALA A 19 4.41 -16.16 -15.01
C ALA A 19 5.27 -14.97 -14.55
N LEU A 20 5.71 -15.01 -13.29
CA LEU A 20 6.56 -13.98 -12.66
C LEU A 20 7.80 -13.61 -13.50
N GLN A 21 8.44 -14.62 -14.08
CA GLN A 21 9.65 -14.45 -14.89
C GLN A 21 9.39 -13.59 -16.14
N ALA A 22 8.30 -13.86 -16.85
CA ALA A 22 7.89 -13.08 -18.01
C ALA A 22 7.56 -11.63 -17.63
N ILE A 23 6.88 -11.42 -16.50
CA ILE A 23 6.60 -10.07 -15.97
C ILE A 23 7.91 -9.31 -15.71
N ARG A 24 8.91 -9.96 -15.11
CA ARG A 24 10.22 -9.36 -14.86
C ARG A 24 10.93 -9.00 -16.16
N GLU A 25 10.96 -9.89 -17.13
CA GLU A 25 11.62 -9.65 -18.43
C GLU A 25 10.98 -8.47 -19.17
N GLU A 26 9.66 -8.38 -19.20
CA GLU A 26 8.94 -7.25 -19.79
C GLU A 26 9.24 -5.93 -19.06
N LEU A 27 9.32 -5.97 -17.73
CA LEU A 27 9.69 -4.80 -16.94
C LEU A 27 11.14 -4.37 -17.18
N VAL A 28 12.07 -5.31 -17.31
CA VAL A 28 13.48 -5.03 -17.66
C VAL A 28 13.59 -4.47 -19.06
N ALA A 29 12.85 -5.02 -20.02
CA ALA A 29 12.84 -4.56 -21.40
C ALA A 29 12.29 -3.12 -21.52
N ALA A 30 11.23 -2.79 -20.77
CA ALA A 30 10.60 -1.47 -20.82
C ALA A 30 11.32 -0.40 -19.99
N LEU A 31 11.84 -0.74 -18.80
CA LEU A 31 12.37 0.22 -17.83
C LEU A 31 13.90 0.18 -17.69
N GLY A 32 14.56 -0.83 -18.25
CA GLY A 32 16.02 -1.01 -18.19
C GLY A 32 16.56 -0.93 -16.75
N PRO A 33 17.47 0.02 -16.44
CA PRO A 33 18.05 0.16 -15.10
C PRO A 33 17.04 0.63 -14.04
N GLY A 34 15.90 1.20 -14.45
CA GLY A 34 14.80 1.57 -13.55
C GLY A 34 13.85 0.42 -13.20
N ALA A 35 14.17 -0.81 -13.60
CA ALA A 35 13.24 -1.94 -13.47
C ALA A 35 13.18 -2.54 -12.04
N PRO A 36 11.99 -2.92 -11.54
CA PRO A 36 11.78 -3.58 -10.24
C PRO A 36 12.65 -4.81 -10.00
N ALA A 37 13.43 -4.80 -8.91
CA ALA A 37 14.15 -5.98 -8.48
C ALA A 37 13.22 -7.21 -8.43
N TYR A 38 13.74 -8.38 -8.80
CA TYR A 38 12.94 -9.61 -8.90
C TYR A 38 12.11 -9.89 -7.64
N ARG A 39 12.73 -9.74 -6.46
CA ARG A 39 12.07 -9.91 -5.15
C ARG A 39 10.84 -9.01 -4.99
N THR A 40 10.90 -7.79 -5.50
CA THR A 40 9.79 -6.84 -5.45
C THR A 40 8.63 -7.30 -6.32
N VAL A 41 8.91 -7.76 -7.55
CA VAL A 41 7.88 -8.32 -8.45
C VAL A 41 7.28 -9.58 -7.83
N ALA A 42 8.10 -10.47 -7.26
CA ALA A 42 7.65 -11.70 -6.61
C ALA A 42 6.67 -11.43 -5.46
N LYS A 43 7.03 -10.49 -4.58
CA LYS A 43 6.19 -10.05 -3.46
C LYS A 43 4.84 -9.52 -3.94
N TRP A 44 4.82 -8.73 -5.02
CA TRP A 44 3.58 -8.23 -5.61
C TRP A 44 2.72 -9.34 -6.23
N VAL A 45 3.32 -10.25 -7.00
CA VAL A 45 2.61 -11.39 -7.60
C VAL A 45 1.96 -12.28 -6.53
N GLU A 46 2.70 -12.59 -5.45
CA GLU A 46 2.17 -13.35 -4.31
C GLU A 46 0.97 -12.65 -3.68
N ARG A 47 1.11 -11.36 -3.35
CA ARG A 47 0.03 -10.54 -2.80
C ARG A 47 -1.23 -10.50 -3.68
N PHE A 48 -1.06 -10.38 -4.99
CA PHE A 48 -2.19 -10.35 -5.92
C PHE A 48 -2.85 -11.73 -6.09
N ARG A 49 -2.09 -12.83 -5.95
CA ARG A 49 -2.65 -14.20 -5.92
C ARG A 49 -3.46 -14.46 -4.65
N GLU A 50 -3.10 -13.85 -3.53
CA GLU A 50 -3.88 -13.89 -2.28
C GLU A 50 -5.18 -13.07 -2.34
N GLY A 51 -5.48 -12.42 -3.47
CA GLY A 51 -6.72 -11.67 -3.68
C GLY A 51 -6.69 -10.22 -3.16
N ARG A 52 -5.53 -9.73 -2.67
CA ARG A 52 -5.38 -8.32 -2.28
C ARG A 52 -5.36 -7.45 -3.54
N LYS A 53 -6.25 -6.45 -3.60
CA LYS A 53 -6.39 -5.58 -4.80
C LYS A 53 -5.70 -4.23 -4.68
N ASP A 54 -5.39 -3.80 -3.45
CA ASP A 54 -4.90 -2.45 -3.16
C ASP A 54 -3.55 -2.45 -2.44
N VAL A 55 -2.67 -1.56 -2.89
CA VAL A 55 -1.28 -1.39 -2.43
C VAL A 55 -1.23 -0.78 -1.00
N ASN A 56 -2.27 -0.04 -0.61
CA ASN A 56 -2.30 0.77 0.62
C ASN A 56 -2.90 0.07 1.85
N ASP A 57 -3.61 -1.04 1.66
CA ASP A 57 -4.43 -1.63 2.73
C ASP A 57 -3.56 -2.09 3.91
N ASP A 58 -2.38 -2.64 3.61
CA ASP A 58 -1.41 -3.10 4.62
C ASP A 58 -0.92 -1.95 5.54
N VAL A 59 -0.66 -0.75 5.01
CA VAL A 59 -0.06 0.34 5.79
C VAL A 59 -1.05 0.89 6.82
N ILE A 60 -2.32 1.00 6.43
CA ILE A 60 -3.37 1.55 7.28
C ILE A 60 -3.88 0.50 8.26
N SER A 61 -3.99 -0.77 7.83
CA SER A 61 -4.38 -1.87 8.72
C SER A 61 -3.35 -2.14 9.81
N ASN A 62 -2.05 -2.00 9.52
CA ASN A 62 -1.00 -2.21 10.51
C ASN A 62 -0.88 -1.05 11.51
N ASN A 63 -1.17 0.18 11.07
CA ASN A 63 -1.17 1.36 11.92
C ASN A 63 -2.29 2.34 11.55
N PRO A 64 -3.43 2.30 12.27
CA PRO A 64 -4.54 3.22 12.05
C PRO A 64 -4.21 4.71 12.26
N HIS A 65 -3.08 5.02 12.89
CA HIS A 65 -2.61 6.39 13.13
C HIS A 65 -1.59 6.88 12.10
N SER A 66 -1.32 6.10 11.05
CA SER A 66 -0.42 6.51 9.97
C SER A 66 -0.89 7.82 9.32
N THR A 67 0.04 8.76 9.15
CA THR A 67 -0.21 10.02 8.44
C THR A 67 -0.23 9.79 6.93
N TYR A 68 -0.81 10.73 6.18
CA TYR A 68 -0.73 10.71 4.72
C TYR A 68 0.72 10.66 4.23
N ASP A 69 1.62 11.43 4.82
CA ASP A 69 3.03 11.44 4.42
C ASP A 69 3.72 10.10 4.67
N ASN A 70 3.42 9.42 5.78
CA ASN A 70 3.94 8.08 6.03
C ASN A 70 3.41 7.09 5.00
N ILE A 71 2.11 7.14 4.69
CA ILE A 71 1.50 6.27 3.68
C ILE A 71 2.12 6.55 2.30
N VAL A 72 2.31 7.82 1.93
CA VAL A 72 2.99 8.21 0.68
C VAL A 72 4.43 7.72 0.66
N ALA A 73 5.17 7.84 1.76
CA ALA A 73 6.56 7.38 1.84
C ALA A 73 6.70 5.85 1.76
N GLU A 74 5.75 5.11 2.34
CA GLU A 74 5.78 3.64 2.35
C GLU A 74 5.22 3.02 1.06
N THR A 75 4.18 3.63 0.50
CA THR A 75 3.48 3.11 -0.70
C THR A 75 3.99 3.74 -1.99
N PHE A 76 4.75 4.84 -1.87
CA PHE A 76 5.27 5.66 -2.97
C PHE A 76 4.17 6.14 -3.94
N LEU A 77 2.93 6.23 -3.48
CA LEU A 77 1.81 6.77 -4.23
C LEU A 77 1.67 8.27 -4.00
N CYS A 78 1.18 9.01 -4.99
CA CYS A 78 0.88 10.43 -4.75
C CYS A 78 -0.21 10.58 -3.67
N HIS A 79 -0.15 11.68 -2.93
CA HIS A 79 -1.16 12.04 -1.94
C HIS A 79 -2.59 11.97 -2.51
N CYS A 80 -2.78 12.42 -3.76
CA CYS A 80 -4.03 12.34 -4.50
C CYS A 80 -4.60 10.92 -4.61
N ILE A 81 -3.74 9.96 -4.93
CA ILE A 81 -4.11 8.56 -5.12
C ILE A 81 -4.34 7.90 -3.76
N VAL A 82 -3.53 8.22 -2.76
CA VAL A 82 -3.72 7.77 -1.38
C VAL A 82 -5.09 8.20 -0.85
N GLU A 83 -5.46 9.47 -1.02
CA GLU A 83 -6.77 9.99 -0.61
C GLU A 83 -7.93 9.26 -1.31
N ARG A 84 -7.81 9.05 -2.64
CA ARG A 84 -8.81 8.31 -3.42
C ARG A 84 -8.94 6.87 -2.95
N ILE A 85 -7.83 6.19 -2.69
CA ILE A 85 -7.83 4.80 -2.20
C ILE A 85 -8.49 4.72 -0.82
N ILE A 86 -8.12 5.59 0.11
CA ILE A 86 -8.69 5.61 1.47
C ILE A 86 -10.21 5.79 1.42
N ARG A 87 -10.69 6.77 0.63
CA ARG A 87 -12.12 7.10 0.54
C ARG A 87 -12.94 6.10 -0.27
N ASP A 88 -12.47 5.76 -1.46
CA ASP A 88 -13.30 5.06 -2.46
C ASP A 88 -13.11 3.55 -2.41
N HIS A 89 -11.91 3.07 -2.06
CA HIS A 89 -11.58 1.65 -2.09
C HIS A 89 -11.60 1.01 -0.71
N LEU A 90 -11.02 1.69 0.29
CA LEU A 90 -10.99 1.20 1.68
C LEU A 90 -12.21 1.62 2.50
N LYS A 91 -12.97 2.62 2.02
CA LYS A 91 -14.12 3.20 2.72
C LYS A 91 -13.79 3.71 4.13
N LEU A 92 -12.57 4.20 4.32
CA LEU A 92 -12.08 4.75 5.57
C LEU A 92 -12.19 6.27 5.59
N ARG A 93 -12.30 6.84 6.79
CA ARG A 93 -12.34 8.29 7.00
C ARG A 93 -11.43 8.68 8.16
N LYS A 94 -10.79 9.85 8.07
CA LYS A 94 -10.05 10.41 9.20
C LYS A 94 -11.04 10.78 10.31
N VAL A 95 -10.79 10.26 11.51
CA VAL A 95 -11.47 10.66 12.75
C VAL A 95 -10.46 11.40 13.61
N THR A 96 -10.86 12.52 14.20
CA THR A 96 -10.02 13.26 15.14
C THR A 96 -10.18 12.69 16.55
N SER A 97 -9.09 12.61 17.31
CA SER A 97 -9.15 12.25 18.73
C SER A 97 -10.14 13.15 19.47
N ARG A 98 -10.96 12.56 20.34
CA ARG A 98 -11.84 13.32 21.23
C ARG A 98 -11.01 13.82 22.40
N TRP A 99 -11.31 15.04 22.86
CA TRP A 99 -10.66 15.59 24.05
C TRP A 99 -11.07 14.76 25.28
N VAL A 100 -10.08 14.37 26.08
CA VAL A 100 -10.28 13.63 27.33
C VAL A 100 -9.92 14.58 28.48
N PRO A 101 -10.87 14.94 29.36
CA PRO A 101 -10.67 15.95 30.40
C PRO A 101 -9.59 15.62 31.42
N HIS A 102 -9.36 14.34 31.68
CA HIS A 102 -8.42 13.89 32.69
C HIS A 102 -7.80 12.55 32.28
N GLN A 103 -6.52 12.39 32.58
CA GLN A 103 -5.79 11.16 32.33
C GLN A 103 -5.91 10.24 33.54
N LEU A 104 -6.73 9.20 33.42
CA LEU A 104 -6.97 8.23 34.50
C LEU A 104 -5.67 7.53 34.92
N THR A 105 -5.46 7.43 36.23
CA THR A 105 -4.40 6.60 36.84
C THR A 105 -4.72 5.11 36.66
N ALA A 106 -3.74 4.23 36.93
CA ALA A 106 -3.96 2.78 36.80
C ALA A 106 -5.06 2.29 37.76
N GLU A 107 -5.06 2.80 39.00
CA GLU A 107 -6.06 2.51 40.04
C GLU A 107 -7.48 2.90 39.61
N GLN A 108 -7.64 4.05 38.95
CA GLN A 108 -8.94 4.55 38.46
C GLN A 108 -9.51 3.77 37.26
N LYS A 109 -8.74 2.86 36.66
CA LYS A 109 -9.19 2.03 35.53
C LYS A 109 -9.65 0.63 35.94
N GLU A 110 -9.37 0.21 37.18
CA GLU A 110 -9.73 -1.11 37.71
C GLU A 110 -11.07 -1.13 38.47
N GLU A 111 -11.68 0.03 38.67
CA GLU A 111 -13.02 0.22 39.28
C GLU A 111 -14.13 0.29 38.22
#